data_AF-A0A8H3GAU4-F1
#
_entry.id   AF-A0A8H3GAU4-F1
#
_cell.length_a   1.000
_cell.length_b   1.000
_cell.length_c   1.000
_cell.angle_alpha   90.00
_cell.angle_beta   90.00
_cell.angle_gamma   90.00
#
_symmetry.space_group_name_H-M   'P 1'
#
loop_
_entity.id
_entity.type
_entity.pdbx_description
1 polymer ?
#
loop_
_entity_poly.entity_id
_entity_poly.type
_entity_poly.pdbx_seq_one_letter_code
_entity_poly.pdbx_strand_id
1 'polypeptide(L)'
;MTFPTNGLYQLRYFRVPKDDSVTGVVATVLQDLNKPIALASDIHVLFDKQAWEFRGLGADHGKANIIYAPPKGREGSEATGSIDVGTLGFNCTSQEPGTPIELGLLSEFFVQYAGVPDVYFIRPTGDMVGLDYYVGVSDNGTLEVKGYPIGPDATSGPRPAWRFDLILRRE
;
A
#
# COMPACT_ATOMS: atom_id res chain seq x y z
N MET A 1 6.64 -18.03 7.43
CA MET A 1 6.09 -16.81 6.79
C MET A 1 5.98 -15.76 7.87
N THR A 2 6.73 -14.67 7.75
CA THR A 2 6.61 -13.50 8.63
C THR A 2 5.56 -12.58 8.03
N PHE A 3 4.51 -12.25 8.78
CA PHE A 3 3.56 -11.18 8.45
C PHE A 3 4.03 -9.89 9.12
N PRO A 4 3.67 -8.70 8.58
CA PRO A 4 3.89 -7.46 9.33
C PRO A 4 3.11 -7.54 10.64
N THR A 5 3.72 -7.05 11.73
CA THR A 5 2.99 -6.86 12.98
C THR A 5 1.99 -5.72 12.84
N ASN A 6 0.94 -5.70 13.65
CA ASN A 6 0.09 -4.51 13.71
C ASN A 6 0.92 -3.30 14.19
N GLY A 7 0.74 -2.16 13.54
CA GLY A 7 1.58 -1.00 13.83
C GLY A 7 1.46 0.11 12.78
N LEU A 8 2.21 1.17 13.02
CA LEU A 8 2.31 2.34 12.14
C LEU A 8 3.60 2.25 11.30
N TYR A 9 3.48 2.46 10.00
CA TYR A 9 4.54 2.26 9.02
C TYR A 9 4.60 3.40 8.00
N GLN A 10 5.77 3.66 7.45
CA GLN A 10 5.89 4.25 6.11
C GLN A 10 5.96 3.10 5.08
N LEU A 11 5.25 3.24 3.97
CA LEU A 11 5.22 2.23 2.91
C LEU A 11 6.11 2.69 1.74
N ARG A 12 7.32 2.13 1.66
CA ARG A 12 8.29 2.47 0.62
C ARG A 12 8.15 1.57 -0.58
N TYR A 13 8.10 2.17 -1.76
CA TYR A 13 8.00 1.40 -2.99
C TYR A 13 9.28 0.59 -3.22
N PHE A 14 9.09 -0.67 -3.61
CA PHE A 14 10.14 -1.65 -3.83
C PHE A 14 9.79 -2.51 -5.04
N ARG A 15 10.77 -3.22 -5.60
CA ARG A 15 10.53 -4.25 -6.63
C ARG A 15 11.26 -5.53 -6.28
N VAL A 16 10.71 -6.69 -6.63
CA VAL A 16 11.30 -8.01 -6.36
C VAL A 16 11.47 -8.79 -7.66
N PRO A 17 12.70 -9.16 -8.07
CA PRO A 17 13.98 -8.91 -7.38
C PRO A 17 14.31 -7.41 -7.29
N LYS A 18 15.18 -7.05 -6.34
CA LYS A 18 15.53 -5.66 -6.02
C LYS A 18 15.99 -4.90 -7.27
N ASP A 19 15.43 -3.71 -7.44
CA ASP A 19 15.79 -2.75 -8.47
C ASP A 19 16.31 -1.47 -7.78
N ASP A 20 17.62 -1.25 -7.84
CA ASP A 20 18.29 -0.12 -7.17
C ASP A 20 17.97 1.25 -7.83
N SER A 21 17.30 1.26 -8.98
CA SER A 21 16.87 2.52 -9.62
C SER A 21 15.73 3.23 -8.88
N VAL A 22 14.99 2.50 -8.03
CA VAL A 22 13.86 3.03 -7.26
C VAL A 22 14.30 3.24 -5.82
N THR A 23 14.51 4.50 -5.42
CA THR A 23 14.89 4.83 -4.04
C THR A 23 14.10 6.02 -3.50
N GLY A 24 13.86 6.02 -2.19
CA GLY A 24 13.42 7.23 -1.47
C GLY A 24 11.95 7.64 -1.62
N VAL A 25 11.11 6.88 -2.33
CA VAL A 25 9.69 7.21 -2.54
C VAL A 25 8.74 6.32 -1.73
N VAL A 26 7.74 6.95 -1.12
CA VAL A 26 6.77 6.30 -0.22
C VAL A 26 5.33 6.66 -0.60
N ALA A 27 4.39 5.77 -0.28
CA ALA A 27 2.96 6.02 -0.48
C ALA A 27 2.51 7.24 0.34
N THR A 28 1.94 8.23 -0.33
CA THR A 28 1.67 9.57 0.19
C THR A 28 0.28 10.06 -0.20
N VAL A 29 -0.49 10.54 0.77
CA VAL A 29 -1.77 11.23 0.54
C VAL A 29 -1.50 12.69 0.16
N LEU A 30 -1.48 12.99 -1.14
CA LEU A 30 -1.29 14.37 -1.62
C LEU A 30 -2.59 15.11 -1.94
N GLN A 31 -3.68 14.37 -2.18
CA GLN A 31 -4.96 14.88 -2.67
C GLN A 31 -6.10 14.50 -1.71
N ASP A 32 -7.30 15.00 -2.00
CA ASP A 32 -8.52 14.77 -1.22
C ASP A 32 -9.04 13.32 -1.34
N LEU A 33 -10.13 13.02 -0.62
CA LEU A 33 -10.83 11.74 -0.66
C LEU A 33 -11.18 11.30 -2.10
N ASN A 34 -11.13 9.98 -2.35
CA ASN A 34 -11.37 9.33 -3.64
C ASN A 34 -10.42 9.81 -4.75
N LYS A 35 -9.20 10.18 -4.35
CA LYS A 35 -8.10 10.47 -5.26
C LYS A 35 -7.01 9.41 -5.14
N PRO A 36 -6.31 9.11 -6.24
CA PRO A 36 -5.20 8.16 -6.21
C PRO A 36 -4.14 8.57 -5.20
N ILE A 37 -3.63 7.60 -4.45
CA ILE A 37 -2.49 7.77 -3.56
C ILE A 37 -1.25 7.95 -4.44
N ALA A 38 -0.40 8.92 -4.11
CA ALA A 38 0.78 9.23 -4.88
C ALA A 38 2.04 8.58 -4.26
N LEU A 39 3.10 8.49 -5.05
CA LEU A 39 4.46 8.42 -4.53
C LEU A 39 5.01 9.82 -4.32
N ALA A 40 5.64 10.03 -3.18
CA ALA A 40 6.44 11.23 -2.94
C ALA A 40 7.73 10.88 -2.20
N SER A 41 8.71 11.78 -2.27
CA SER A 41 9.95 11.65 -1.52
C SER A 41 9.67 11.57 -0.02
N ASP A 42 10.44 10.73 0.66
CA ASP A 42 10.47 10.62 2.11
C ASP A 42 11.21 11.82 2.71
N ILE A 43 10.45 12.90 2.96
CA ILE A 43 10.95 14.15 3.54
C ILE A 43 10.06 14.55 4.72
N HIS A 44 10.67 15.16 5.72
CA HIS A 44 10.00 15.48 6.99
C HIS A 44 8.69 16.28 6.83
N VAL A 45 8.60 17.15 5.83
CA VAL A 45 7.41 17.97 5.56
C VAL A 45 6.19 17.12 5.18
N LEU A 46 6.39 15.96 4.56
CA LEU A 46 5.32 15.08 4.09
C LEU A 46 5.03 13.93 5.06
N PHE A 47 5.74 13.82 6.18
CA PHE A 47 5.65 12.67 7.08
C PHE A 47 4.21 12.37 7.54
N ASP A 48 3.41 13.40 7.83
CA ASP A 48 2.01 13.22 8.25
C ASP A 48 1.12 12.62 7.16
N LYS A 49 1.52 12.77 5.90
CA LYS A 49 0.84 12.23 4.72
C LYS A 49 1.33 10.83 4.33
N GLN A 50 2.32 10.30 5.04
CA GLN A 50 3.09 9.10 4.67
C GLN A 50 2.99 7.98 5.71
N ALA A 51 2.16 8.16 6.73
CA ALA A 51 1.99 7.22 7.83
C ALA A 51 0.73 6.36 7.64
N TRP A 52 0.93 5.04 7.70
CA TRP A 52 -0.08 4.03 7.43
C TRP A 52 -0.14 3.02 8.58
N GLU A 53 -1.32 2.81 9.15
CA GLU A 53 -1.55 1.73 10.10
C GLU A 53 -1.81 0.44 9.34
N PHE A 54 -1.01 -0.59 9.62
CA PHE A 54 -1.27 -1.95 9.19
C PHE A 54 -2.09 -2.66 10.26
N ARG A 55 -3.22 -3.23 9.85
CA ARG A 55 -4.10 -4.03 10.71
C ARG A 55 -4.39 -5.37 10.05
N GLY A 56 -3.78 -6.43 10.55
CA GLY A 56 -4.10 -7.80 10.17
C GLY A 56 -5.49 -8.21 10.67
N LEU A 57 -6.25 -8.92 9.84
CA LEU A 57 -7.64 -9.28 10.12
C LEU A 57 -7.82 -10.65 10.80
N GLY A 58 -6.77 -11.17 11.44
CA GLY A 58 -6.81 -12.20 12.48
C GLY A 58 -7.19 -13.64 12.08
N ALA A 59 -8.19 -13.83 11.22
CA ALA A 59 -8.72 -15.15 10.85
C ALA A 59 -8.30 -15.60 9.43
N ASP A 60 -8.07 -14.66 8.52
CA ASP A 60 -7.80 -14.96 7.11
C ASP A 60 -6.31 -14.77 6.76
N HIS A 61 -5.70 -15.87 6.29
CA HIS A 61 -4.31 -16.04 5.83
C HIS A 61 -3.68 -14.84 5.08
N GLY A 62 -3.30 -13.79 5.81
CA GLY A 62 -2.65 -12.61 5.26
C GLY A 62 -3.56 -11.47 4.82
N LYS A 63 -4.86 -11.50 5.13
CA LYS A 63 -5.73 -10.33 4.88
C LYS A 63 -5.46 -9.22 5.89
N ALA A 64 -5.44 -7.98 5.39
CA ALA A 64 -5.23 -6.80 6.19
C ALA A 64 -5.93 -5.57 5.59
N ASN A 65 -6.13 -4.56 6.43
CA ASN A 65 -6.35 -3.19 5.98
C ASN A 65 -5.07 -2.38 6.13
N ILE A 66 -4.91 -1.42 5.22
CA ILE A 66 -3.86 -0.40 5.25
C ILE A 66 -4.57 0.94 5.42
N ILE A 67 -4.51 1.47 6.63
CA ILE A 67 -5.34 2.57 7.11
C ILE A 67 -4.49 3.84 7.11
N TYR A 68 -5.03 4.95 6.61
CA TYR A 68 -4.34 6.24 6.70
C TYR A 68 -4.34 6.70 8.15
N ALA A 69 -3.14 6.87 8.73
CA ALA A 69 -2.98 7.13 10.16
C ALA A 69 -1.94 8.23 10.38
N PRO A 70 -2.27 9.50 10.06
CA PRO A 70 -1.38 10.62 10.32
C PRO A 70 -1.00 10.64 11.83
N PRO A 71 0.26 10.89 12.19
CA PRO A 71 0.67 11.02 13.58
C PRO A 71 -0.13 12.15 14.23
N LYS A 72 -0.78 11.88 15.37
CA LYS A 72 -1.53 12.91 16.11
C LYS A 72 -0.54 14.00 16.58
N GLY A 73 -0.71 15.23 16.09
CA GLY A 73 0.17 16.35 16.43
C GLY A 73 0.16 17.55 15.49
N ARG A 74 -0.51 17.49 14.33
CA ARG A 74 -0.84 18.68 13.53
C ARG A 74 -2.35 18.79 13.40
N GLU A 75 -2.95 19.62 14.25
CA GLU A 75 -4.34 20.07 14.08
C GLU A 75 -4.44 20.80 12.74
N GLY A 76 -5.19 20.21 11.81
CA GLY A 76 -5.40 20.77 10.48
C GLY A 76 -6.12 19.86 9.48
N SER A 77 -6.83 18.82 9.94
CA SER A 77 -7.64 17.98 9.04
C SER A 77 -9.08 18.49 9.00
N GLU A 78 -9.29 19.67 8.41
CA GLU A 78 -10.62 20.12 7.97
C GLU A 78 -11.11 19.37 6.71
N ALA A 79 -10.30 18.48 6.13
CA ALA A 79 -10.55 17.84 4.83
C ALA A 79 -11.40 16.56 4.87
N THR A 80 -11.72 16.01 6.06
CA THR A 80 -12.51 14.79 6.18
C THR A 80 -13.82 15.11 6.85
N GLY A 81 -14.81 15.54 6.06
CA GLY A 81 -16.18 15.69 6.53
C GLY A 81 -16.64 14.40 7.23
N SER A 82 -16.84 14.46 8.55
CA SER A 82 -17.50 13.46 9.41
C SER A 82 -17.10 11.97 9.30
N ILE A 83 -16.06 11.58 8.56
CA ILE A 83 -15.62 10.18 8.43
C ILE A 83 -14.47 9.96 9.42
N ASP A 84 -14.62 8.98 10.31
CA ASP A 84 -13.58 8.62 11.26
C ASP A 84 -12.30 8.20 10.53
N VAL A 85 -11.17 8.84 10.87
CA VAL A 85 -9.84 8.58 10.27
C VAL A 85 -9.46 7.09 10.31
N GLY A 86 -10.01 6.31 11.26
CA GLY A 86 -9.83 4.86 11.34
C GLY A 86 -10.57 4.03 10.29
N THR A 87 -11.32 4.66 9.38
CA THR A 87 -12.11 4.02 8.31
C THR A 87 -11.66 4.42 6.91
N LEU A 88 -10.61 5.24 6.79
CA LEU A 88 -10.03 5.67 5.53
C LEU A 88 -8.65 5.05 5.32
N GLY A 89 -8.32 4.68 4.10
CA GLY A 89 -7.04 4.10 3.76
C GLY A 89 -6.99 3.66 2.31
N PHE A 90 -6.22 2.61 2.03
CA PHE A 90 -6.17 2.03 0.69
C PHE A 90 -7.57 1.52 0.31
N ASN A 91 -8.11 2.12 -0.75
CA ASN A 91 -9.33 1.68 -1.40
C ASN A 91 -9.02 1.19 -2.81
N CYS A 92 -9.70 0.13 -3.22
CA CYS A 92 -9.60 -0.46 -4.54
C CYS A 92 -11.01 -0.84 -5.00
N THR A 93 -11.53 -0.11 -5.99
CA THR A 93 -12.91 -0.28 -6.50
C THR A 93 -13.05 -1.45 -7.46
N SER A 94 -11.96 -1.85 -8.10
CA SER A 94 -11.87 -2.96 -9.06
C SER A 94 -10.45 -3.55 -9.05
N GLN A 95 -10.32 -4.79 -9.50
CA GLN A 95 -9.04 -5.51 -9.55
C GLN A 95 -8.41 -5.49 -10.94
N GLU A 96 -9.05 -4.81 -11.88
CA GLU A 96 -8.54 -4.68 -13.24
C GLU A 96 -7.21 -3.89 -13.24
N PRO A 97 -6.22 -4.29 -14.05
CA PRO A 97 -4.98 -3.54 -14.21
C PRO A 97 -5.25 -2.08 -14.59
N GLY A 98 -4.53 -1.15 -13.95
CA GLY A 98 -4.73 0.29 -14.11
C GLY A 98 -5.79 0.88 -13.18
N THR A 99 -6.51 0.07 -12.41
CA THR A 99 -7.43 0.61 -11.38
C THR A 99 -6.61 1.36 -10.32
N PRO A 100 -6.91 2.63 -10.03
CA PRO A 100 -6.16 3.38 -9.02
C PRO A 100 -6.38 2.82 -7.62
N ILE A 101 -5.35 2.92 -6.79
CA ILE A 101 -5.51 2.77 -5.33
C ILE A 101 -5.70 4.16 -4.75
N GLU A 102 -6.88 4.40 -4.20
CA GLU A 102 -7.32 5.71 -3.76
C GLU A 102 -7.34 5.82 -2.24
N LEU A 103 -7.30 7.05 -1.72
CA LEU A 103 -7.69 7.30 -0.35
C LEU A 103 -9.22 7.24 -0.25
N GLY A 104 -9.76 6.14 0.27
CA GLY A 104 -11.20 5.94 0.38
C GLY A 104 -11.57 5.02 1.53
N LEU A 105 -12.80 4.51 1.52
CA LEU A 105 -13.25 3.49 2.49
C LEU A 105 -12.36 2.26 2.43
N LEU A 106 -12.04 1.67 3.58
CA LEU A 106 -11.09 0.55 3.63
C LEU A 106 -11.51 -0.63 2.77
N SER A 107 -10.66 -0.99 1.80
CA SER A 107 -10.68 -2.29 1.15
C SER A 107 -9.79 -3.27 1.92
N GLU A 108 -10.08 -4.56 1.75
CA GLU A 108 -9.20 -5.63 2.23
C GLU A 108 -8.13 -5.94 1.17
N PHE A 109 -6.92 -6.24 1.62
CA PHE A 109 -5.81 -6.69 0.76
C PHE A 109 -5.17 -7.94 1.36
N PHE A 110 -4.66 -8.82 0.50
CA PHE A 110 -3.70 -9.83 0.92
C PHE A 110 -2.30 -9.21 0.98
N VAL A 111 -1.63 -9.37 2.12
CA VAL A 111 -0.25 -8.91 2.33
C VAL A 111 0.64 -10.14 2.56
N GLN A 112 1.53 -10.37 1.60
CA GLN A 112 2.32 -11.60 1.49
C GLN A 112 3.82 -11.29 1.54
N TYR A 113 4.59 -12.04 2.33
CA TYR A 113 6.04 -11.89 2.41
C TYR A 113 6.70 -12.10 1.04
N ALA A 114 7.55 -11.16 0.62
CA ALA A 114 8.15 -11.16 -0.72
C ALA A 114 9.54 -11.82 -0.79
N GLY A 115 9.98 -12.50 0.27
CA GLY A 115 11.30 -13.14 0.32
C GLY A 115 12.45 -12.20 0.74
N VAL A 116 12.16 -10.92 0.96
CA VAL A 116 13.12 -9.89 1.40
C VAL A 116 12.65 -9.30 2.74
N PRO A 117 13.55 -9.05 3.73
CA PRO A 117 13.16 -8.54 5.03
C PRO A 117 12.30 -7.28 4.95
N ASP A 118 11.19 -7.30 5.70
CA ASP A 118 10.19 -6.23 5.79
C ASP A 118 9.55 -5.81 4.46
N VAL A 119 9.71 -6.62 3.40
CA VAL A 119 9.12 -6.37 2.08
C VAL A 119 7.97 -7.35 1.83
N TYR A 120 6.85 -6.78 1.40
CA TYR A 120 5.61 -7.52 1.17
C TYR A 120 4.98 -7.16 -0.17
N PHE A 121 4.39 -8.15 -0.81
CA PHE A 121 3.42 -7.94 -1.87
C PHE A 121 2.09 -7.53 -1.24
N ILE A 122 1.47 -6.48 -1.77
CA ILE A 122 0.10 -6.09 -1.43
C ILE A 122 -0.75 -6.44 -2.63
N ARG A 123 -1.79 -7.26 -2.44
CA ARG A 123 -2.62 -7.81 -3.51
C ARG A 123 -4.10 -7.56 -3.20
N PRO A 124 -4.91 -7.09 -4.16
CA PRO A 124 -6.37 -7.04 -3.99
C PRO A 124 -6.97 -8.42 -3.66
N THR A 125 -8.12 -8.50 -2.97
CA THR A 125 -8.65 -9.75 -2.39
C THR A 125 -9.59 -10.60 -3.25
N GLY A 126 -10.00 -10.19 -4.45
CA GLY A 126 -10.94 -11.02 -5.24
C GLY A 126 -10.30 -11.86 -6.34
N ASP A 127 -11.14 -12.23 -7.32
CA ASP A 127 -10.86 -13.30 -8.26
C ASP A 127 -9.71 -12.98 -9.21
N MET A 128 -8.59 -13.69 -9.01
CA MET A 128 -7.38 -13.54 -9.82
C MET A 128 -7.46 -14.43 -11.07
N VAL A 129 -8.16 -13.97 -12.11
CA VAL A 129 -8.35 -14.76 -13.34
C VAL A 129 -7.17 -14.55 -14.30
N GLY A 130 -6.26 -15.53 -14.36
CA GLY A 130 -5.20 -15.60 -15.37
C GLY A 130 -4.01 -14.65 -15.17
N LEU A 131 -4.08 -13.74 -14.19
CA LEU A 131 -3.00 -12.82 -13.82
C LEU A 131 -2.80 -12.79 -12.30
N ASP A 132 -1.57 -12.60 -11.85
CA ASP A 132 -1.29 -12.16 -10.48
C ASP A 132 -1.40 -10.63 -10.41
N TYR A 133 -2.21 -10.14 -9.48
CA TYR A 133 -2.40 -8.72 -9.24
C TYR A 133 -1.63 -8.22 -8.03
N TYR A 134 -1.04 -7.04 -8.17
CA TYR A 134 -0.27 -6.38 -7.13
C TYR A 134 -0.60 -4.89 -7.11
N VAL A 135 -0.55 -4.27 -5.93
CA VAL A 135 -0.49 -2.81 -5.82
C VAL A 135 0.89 -2.37 -6.27
N GLY A 136 0.95 -1.66 -7.39
CA GLY A 136 2.15 -1.09 -7.96
C GLY A 136 2.00 0.39 -8.20
N VAL A 137 2.78 0.90 -9.15
CA VAL A 137 2.90 2.33 -9.42
C VAL A 137 2.74 2.55 -10.92
N SER A 138 1.89 3.50 -11.29
CA SER A 138 1.65 3.95 -12.66
C SER A 138 2.80 4.83 -13.18
N ASP A 139 2.79 5.14 -14.47
CA ASP A 139 3.81 6.04 -15.06
C ASP A 139 3.70 7.49 -14.55
N ASN A 140 2.53 7.88 -14.03
CA ASN A 140 2.32 9.22 -13.46
C ASN A 140 2.68 9.30 -11.96
N GLY A 141 3.19 8.21 -11.37
CA GLY A 141 3.62 8.16 -9.98
C GLY A 141 2.50 7.97 -8.97
N THR A 142 1.31 7.54 -9.37
CA THR A 142 0.23 7.13 -8.46
C THR A 142 0.19 5.62 -8.27
N LEU A 143 -0.40 5.16 -7.16
CA LEU A 143 -0.62 3.74 -6.93
C LEU A 143 -1.76 3.22 -7.82
N GLU A 144 -1.57 2.02 -8.36
CA GLU A 144 -2.59 1.33 -9.15
C GLU A 144 -2.44 -0.19 -9.04
N VAL A 145 -3.45 -0.92 -9.49
CA VAL A 145 -3.37 -2.37 -9.66
C VAL A 145 -2.55 -2.70 -10.90
N LYS A 146 -1.53 -3.55 -10.75
CA LYS A 146 -0.72 -4.10 -11.85
C LYS A 146 -0.99 -5.59 -12.00
N GLY A 147 -1.28 -6.03 -13.22
CA GLY A 147 -1.45 -7.44 -13.55
C GLY A 147 -0.20 -8.04 -14.19
N TYR A 148 0.14 -9.26 -13.78
CA TYR A 148 1.28 -10.00 -14.33
C TYR A 148 0.86 -11.41 -14.74
N PRO A 149 1.35 -11.94 -15.87
CA PRO A 149 1.01 -13.30 -16.31
C PRO A 149 1.46 -14.36 -15.30
N ILE A 150 0.63 -15.40 -15.14
CA ILE A 150 0.91 -16.59 -14.32
C ILE A 150 1.44 -17.69 -15.24
N GLY A 151 2.55 -18.34 -14.86
CA GLY A 151 3.02 -19.57 -15.52
C GLY A 151 4.53 -19.67 -15.73
N PRO A 152 5.03 -20.84 -16.18
CA PRO A 152 6.46 -21.10 -16.40
C PRO A 152 7.07 -20.25 -17.51
N ASP A 153 6.27 -19.83 -18.49
CA ASP A 153 6.70 -18.92 -19.58
C ASP A 153 6.53 -17.43 -19.21
N ALA A 154 6.02 -17.12 -18.00
CA ALA A 154 6.04 -15.77 -17.47
C ALA A 154 7.47 -15.44 -17.03
N THR A 155 8.32 -15.05 -17.99
CA THR A 155 9.74 -14.64 -17.89
C THR A 155 9.95 -13.34 -17.09
N SER A 156 9.20 -13.20 -16.02
CA SER A 156 8.48 -11.98 -15.75
C SER A 156 9.27 -11.14 -14.76
N GLY A 157 9.66 -9.95 -15.23
CA GLY A 157 10.51 -9.01 -14.53
C GLY A 157 10.00 -8.56 -13.15
N PRO A 158 10.71 -7.62 -12.51
CA PRO A 158 10.49 -7.28 -11.11
C PRO A 158 9.02 -6.98 -10.78
N ARG A 159 8.51 -7.62 -9.73
CA ARG A 159 7.17 -7.40 -9.20
C ARG A 159 7.14 -6.23 -8.23
N PRO A 160 6.12 -5.37 -8.26
CA PRO A 160 5.99 -4.30 -7.31
C PRO A 160 5.74 -4.88 -5.93
N ALA A 161 6.48 -4.37 -4.95
CA ALA A 161 6.37 -4.73 -3.56
C ALA A 161 6.55 -3.48 -2.70
N TRP A 162 6.36 -3.63 -1.40
CA TRP A 162 6.39 -2.51 -0.47
C TRP A 162 7.21 -2.89 0.74
N ARG A 163 8.22 -2.08 1.06
CA ARG A 163 8.90 -2.18 2.35
C ARG A 163 8.09 -1.45 3.41
N PHE A 164 7.87 -2.13 4.53
CA PHE A 164 7.15 -1.62 5.69
C PHE A 164 8.17 -1.08 6.69
N ASP A 165 8.50 0.21 6.58
CA ASP A 165 9.42 0.88 7.48
C ASP A 165 8.66 1.25 8.78
N LEU A 166 8.91 0.53 9.87
CA LEU A 166 8.18 0.68 11.13
C LEU A 166 8.43 2.07 11.76
N ILE A 167 7.35 2.83 11.98
CA ILE A 167 7.37 4.08 12.77
C ILE A 167 7.14 3.76 14.25
N LEU A 168 6.06 3.04 14.57
CA LEU A 168 5.64 2.76 15.95
C LEU A 168 4.86 1.44 16.00
N ARG A 169 5.15 0.59 17.01
CA ARG A 169 4.32 -0.60 17.27
C ARG A 169 3.05 -0.21 18.01
N ARG A 170 1.91 -0.80 17.65
CA ARG A 170 0.72 -0.79 18.51
C ARG A 170 0.66 -2.12 19.24
N GLU A 171 0.66 -2.04 20.57
CA GLU A 171 0.45 -3.18 21.47
C GLU A 171 -0.97 -3.75 21.34
#